data_AF-A0A8T5TB43-F1
#
_entry.id   AF-A0A8T5TB43-F1
#
_cell.length_a   1.000
_cell.length_b   1.000
_cell.length_c   1.000
_cell.angle_alpha   90.00
_cell.angle_beta   90.00
_cell.angle_gamma   90.00
#
_symmetry.space_group_name_H-M   'P 1'
#
loop_
_entity.id
_entity.type
_entity.pdbx_description
1 polymer ?
#
loop_
_entity_poly.entity_id
_entity_poly.type
_entity_poly.pdbx_seq_one_letter_code
_entity_poly.pdbx_strand_id
1 'polypeptide(L)'
;MQVQVISLLISGSLLAFFILFTLGYKNHIEKRNERLIIEEKGKHVQKYVVKESRNIMTEKLLKISKIIDETKKHVEDTVKDKIKIIEDQANSQEFETEMIEKGGKAYRLSMSGLLSAIPKTKEELVIDKENLEEAIAKLEALDIEQFDDSSRKVDIGTGMYYEKMSRRFIQIIQDHDLDTLEFIPIHNLKYHLFNDIRNLKNSDILPILNLMKDTLLIRDIIEINTTLQLIIIKKSDLEFTKPESVIITFVYDENELTVQKLLKLTQWDYIYAKKILDGLRDKGILSVTDDLIKIEAFKEKAKWNELIDNQIKKEKLKEEEKQKRQLELMKKLKTQLEDTKKEIKIEEEKPVIKEIKKDLEEEDNLEGDLVPQIKFNKKPAVKKLPPSMKKMKKEESQLESEIENLKEEQPDLIEIISQKILSYLEKFSSMNGGLTQYEKIKNFILEDYSNIKDKEIKTTLNQLKELQLIHGSIKIGKFNIYLFKDLKLNPSEKQFIKYAISKEPLKKEDFMKGLKWDEEKTLKSMKSLQEKGILRIEANNITIPGIIQKNLTKLS
;
A
#
# COMPACT_ATOMS: atom_id res chain seq x y z
N MET A 1 68.61 0.97 55.07
CA MET A 1 67.34 0.95 54.31
C MET A 1 66.80 2.35 54.01
N GLN A 2 66.72 3.28 54.99
CA GLN A 2 66.22 4.65 54.75
C GLN A 2 67.01 5.45 53.69
N VAL A 3 68.34 5.34 53.66
CA VAL A 3 69.19 6.07 52.68
C VAL A 3 68.95 5.61 51.24
N GLN A 4 68.68 4.31 51.02
CA GLN A 4 68.41 3.77 49.68
C GLN A 4 67.04 4.23 49.16
N VAL A 5 66.02 4.30 50.02
CA VAL A 5 64.69 4.79 49.64
C VAL A 5 64.73 6.28 49.30
N ILE A 6 65.48 7.08 50.07
CA ILE A 6 65.67 8.51 49.79
C ILE A 6 66.43 8.69 48.46
N SER A 7 67.48 7.89 48.21
CA SER A 7 68.21 7.93 46.93
C SER A 7 67.32 7.55 45.73
N LEU A 8 66.39 6.62 45.89
CA LEU A 8 65.46 6.20 44.84
C LEU A 8 64.42 7.27 44.54
N LEU A 9 63.92 7.96 45.58
CA LEU A 9 63.00 9.09 45.42
C LEU A 9 63.67 10.29 44.74
N ILE A 10 64.91 10.63 45.15
CA ILE A 10 65.67 11.72 44.52
C ILE A 10 65.98 11.38 43.05
N SER A 11 66.42 10.15 42.77
CA SER A 11 66.68 9.68 41.40
C SER A 11 65.42 9.70 40.54
N GLY A 12 64.30 9.20 41.06
CA GLY A 12 63.01 9.23 40.35
C GLY A 12 62.50 10.64 40.09
N SER A 13 62.67 11.56 41.05
CA SER A 13 62.31 12.97 40.89
C SER A 13 63.19 13.68 39.84
N LEU A 14 64.49 13.41 39.83
CA LEU A 14 65.42 13.91 38.81
C LEU A 14 65.07 13.37 37.42
N LEU A 15 64.71 12.10 37.31
CA LEU A 15 64.32 11.49 36.05
C LEU A 15 63.01 12.08 35.52
N ALA A 16 62.02 12.28 36.39
CA ALA A 16 60.77 12.96 36.03
C ALA A 16 61.01 14.42 35.62
N PHE A 17 61.89 15.14 36.31
CA PHE A 17 62.28 16.50 35.94
C PHE A 17 62.97 16.52 34.57
N PHE A 18 63.85 15.56 34.28
CA PHE A 18 64.54 15.47 32.99
C PHE A 18 63.57 15.15 31.84
N ILE A 19 62.58 14.28 32.06
CA ILE A 19 61.52 13.99 31.09
C ILE A 19 60.65 15.23 30.84
N LEU A 20 60.25 15.93 31.91
CA LEU A 20 59.46 17.16 31.77
C LEU A 20 60.25 18.28 31.09
N PHE A 21 61.54 18.41 31.39
CA PHE A 21 62.41 19.40 30.78
C PHE A 21 62.64 19.10 29.29
N THR A 22 62.89 17.84 28.93
CA THR A 22 63.09 17.44 27.52
C THR A 22 61.80 17.59 26.70
N LEU A 23 60.64 17.26 27.26
CA LEU A 23 59.33 17.51 26.62
C LEU A 23 59.06 19.02 26.47
N GLY A 24 59.31 19.80 27.52
CA GLY A 24 59.16 21.25 27.48
C GLY A 24 60.09 21.92 26.47
N TYR A 25 61.34 21.47 26.40
CA TYR A 25 62.35 21.96 25.47
C TYR A 25 62.02 21.57 24.02
N LYS A 26 61.55 20.35 23.76
CA LYS A 26 61.07 19.93 22.45
C LYS A 26 59.91 20.81 21.97
N ASN A 27 58.93 21.04 22.84
CA ASN A 27 57.76 21.86 22.52
C ASN A 27 58.15 23.34 22.29
N HIS A 28 59.18 23.83 23.01
CA HIS A 28 59.74 25.16 22.78
C HIS A 28 60.50 25.27 21.44
N ILE A 29 61.24 24.22 21.05
CA ILE A 29 61.92 24.15 19.75
C ILE A 29 60.92 24.09 18.59
N GLU A 30 59.87 23.26 18.70
CA GLU A 30 58.82 23.18 17.67
C GLU A 30 58.16 24.56 17.45
N LYS A 31 57.77 25.25 18.53
CA LYS A 31 57.23 26.63 18.44
C LYS A 31 58.23 27.63 17.85
N ARG A 32 59.53 27.48 18.12
CA ARG A 32 60.57 28.35 17.54
C ARG A 32 60.77 28.09 16.05
N ASN A 33 60.74 26.82 15.64
CA ASN A 33 60.86 26.42 14.23
C ASN A 33 59.64 26.85 13.42
N GLU A 34 58.42 26.72 13.95
CA GLU A 34 57.21 27.26 13.32
C GLU A 34 57.31 28.76 13.10
N ARG A 35 57.77 29.53 14.10
CA ARG A 35 57.98 30.99 13.95
C ARG A 35 59.04 31.32 12.91
N LEU A 36 60.14 30.57 12.83
CA LEU A 36 61.20 30.78 11.84
C LEU A 36 60.73 30.49 10.41
N ILE A 37 59.96 29.41 10.21
CA ILE A 37 59.37 29.07 8.90
C ILE A 37 58.37 30.15 8.46
N ILE A 38 57.62 30.73 9.40
CA ILE A 38 56.71 31.86 9.13
C ILE A 38 57.47 33.16 8.85
N GLU A 39 58.59 33.43 9.55
CA GLU A 39 59.44 34.58 9.25
C GLU A 39 60.11 34.46 7.86
N GLU A 40 60.59 33.28 7.47
CA GLU A 40 61.13 33.05 6.13
C GLU A 40 60.07 33.21 5.03
N LYS A 41 58.88 32.60 5.21
CA LYS A 41 57.76 32.78 4.27
C LYS A 41 57.22 34.22 4.28
N GLY A 42 57.27 34.89 5.43
CA GLY A 42 56.86 36.27 5.62
C GLY A 42 57.83 37.30 5.03
N LYS A 43 59.13 37.01 4.94
CA LYS A 43 60.13 37.90 4.31
C LYS A 43 59.83 38.19 2.84
N HIS A 44 59.23 37.25 2.11
CA HIS A 44 58.79 37.48 0.72
C HIS A 44 57.54 38.36 0.61
N VAL A 45 56.69 38.39 1.64
CA VAL A 45 55.43 39.14 1.66
C VAL A 45 55.60 40.53 2.31
N GLN A 46 56.53 40.69 3.26
CA GLN A 46 56.80 41.95 3.98
C GLN A 46 57.26 43.11 3.08
N LYS A 47 57.75 42.83 1.88
CA LYS A 47 58.18 43.86 0.90
C LYS A 47 57.01 44.64 0.29
N TYR A 48 55.79 44.11 0.38
CA TYR A 48 54.61 44.65 -0.32
C TYR A 48 53.45 45.06 0.59
N VAL A 49 53.63 45.05 1.92
CA VAL A 49 52.52 45.26 2.88
C VAL A 49 52.87 46.31 3.93
N VAL A 50 51.98 47.29 4.08
CA VAL A 50 52.05 48.43 5.02
C VAL A 50 52.13 47.92 6.46
N LYS A 51 52.94 48.60 7.30
CA LYS A 51 53.40 48.13 8.62
C LYS A 51 52.25 47.76 9.58
N GLU A 52 51.11 48.43 9.50
CA GLU A 52 49.93 48.21 10.37
C GLU A 52 49.14 46.93 10.06
N SER A 53 49.15 46.42 8.83
CA SER A 53 48.36 45.23 8.45
C SER A 53 49.13 43.91 8.54
N ARG A 54 50.40 43.95 8.96
CA ARG A 54 51.27 42.76 9.03
C ARG A 54 50.78 41.73 10.03
N ASN A 55 50.35 42.16 11.22
CA ASN A 55 49.91 41.25 12.28
C ASN A 55 48.66 40.45 11.86
N ILE A 56 47.70 41.12 11.22
CA ILE A 56 46.47 40.50 10.70
C ILE A 56 46.79 39.50 9.58
N MET A 57 47.77 39.82 8.73
CA MET A 57 48.18 38.93 7.64
C MET A 57 48.93 37.70 8.15
N THR A 58 49.81 37.86 9.14
CA THR A 58 50.47 36.71 9.80
C THR A 58 49.47 35.79 10.49
N GLU A 59 48.42 36.33 11.13
CA GLU A 59 47.35 35.49 11.70
C GLU A 59 46.57 34.74 10.63
N LYS A 60 46.26 35.38 9.49
CA LYS A 60 45.58 34.70 8.37
C LYS A 60 46.46 33.61 7.75
N LEU A 61 47.76 33.84 7.60
CA LEU A 61 48.70 32.84 7.12
C LEU A 61 48.86 31.67 8.10
N LEU A 62 48.83 31.94 9.41
CA LEU A 62 48.80 30.92 10.45
C LEU A 62 47.53 30.05 10.35
N LYS A 63 46.36 30.67 10.16
CA LYS A 63 45.10 29.94 9.96
C LYS A 63 45.14 29.08 8.70
N ILE A 64 45.67 29.61 7.60
CA ILE A 64 45.81 28.86 6.34
C ILE A 64 46.78 27.69 6.50
N SER A 65 47.93 27.88 7.15
CA SER A 65 48.88 26.80 7.43
C SER A 65 48.24 25.69 8.26
N LYS A 66 47.49 26.07 9.30
CA LYS A 66 46.80 25.11 10.17
C LYS A 66 45.76 24.29 9.40
N ILE A 67 45.01 24.93 8.50
CA ILE A 67 44.04 24.24 7.62
C ILE A 67 44.76 23.28 6.67
N ILE A 68 45.91 23.67 6.09
CA ILE A 68 46.71 22.82 5.21
C ILE A 68 47.23 21.59 5.97
N ASP A 69 47.72 21.77 7.19
CA ASP A 69 48.24 20.68 8.02
C ASP A 69 47.11 19.73 8.47
N GLU A 70 45.94 20.26 8.83
CA GLU A 70 44.74 19.46 9.14
C GLU A 70 44.27 18.68 7.90
N THR A 71 44.29 19.30 6.72
CA THR A 71 43.92 18.64 5.46
C THR A 71 44.93 17.55 5.09
N LYS A 72 46.23 17.79 5.30
CA LYS A 72 47.29 16.82 5.02
C LYS A 72 47.19 15.61 5.94
N LYS A 73 46.94 15.82 7.24
CA LYS A 73 46.66 14.72 8.19
C LYS A 73 45.44 13.92 7.77
N HIS A 74 44.36 14.59 7.38
CA HIS A 74 43.15 13.89 6.95
C HIS A 74 43.40 13.04 5.69
N VAL A 75 44.19 13.53 4.73
CA VAL A 75 44.60 12.75 3.55
C VAL A 75 45.49 11.57 3.94
N GLU A 76 46.46 11.76 4.83
CA GLU A 76 47.33 10.67 5.31
C GLU A 76 46.55 9.58 6.05
N ASP A 77 45.57 9.94 6.88
CA ASP A 77 44.70 8.99 7.59
C ASP A 77 43.80 8.24 6.60
N THR A 78 43.23 8.94 5.60
CA THR A 78 42.41 8.32 4.55
C THR A 78 43.21 7.34 3.69
N VAL A 79 44.48 7.65 3.41
CA VAL A 79 45.38 6.77 2.66
C VAL A 79 45.77 5.55 3.50
N LYS A 80 46.04 5.72 4.80
CA LYS A 80 46.30 4.59 5.71
C LYS A 80 45.11 3.65 5.81
N ASP A 81 43.89 4.18 5.93
CA ASP A 81 42.68 3.35 5.98
C ASP A 81 42.46 2.59 4.67
N LYS A 82 42.74 3.21 3.51
CA LYS A 82 42.68 2.52 2.22
C LYS A 82 43.76 1.44 2.06
N ILE A 83 44.98 1.68 2.55
CA ILE A 83 46.05 0.68 2.54
C ILE A 83 45.67 -0.49 3.46
N LYS A 84 45.06 -0.22 4.62
CA LYS A 84 44.56 -1.25 5.54
C LYS A 84 43.46 -2.11 4.91
N ILE A 85 42.53 -1.50 4.18
CA ILE A 85 41.48 -2.21 3.42
C ILE A 85 42.09 -3.10 2.32
N ILE A 86 43.17 -2.64 1.66
CA ILE A 86 43.87 -3.41 0.63
C ILE A 86 44.68 -4.57 1.26
N GLU A 87 45.33 -4.36 2.41
CA GLU A 87 46.00 -5.43 3.17
C GLU A 87 45.00 -6.46 3.72
N ASP A 88 43.85 -6.02 4.22
CA ASP A 88 42.76 -6.90 4.65
C ASP A 88 42.15 -7.68 3.47
N GLN A 89 42.07 -7.07 2.27
CA GLN A 89 41.67 -7.77 1.04
C GLN A 89 42.74 -8.77 0.55
N ALA A 90 44.03 -8.46 0.66
CA ALA A 90 45.11 -9.37 0.28
C ALA A 90 45.18 -10.59 1.22
N ASN A 91 45.02 -10.38 2.53
CA ASN A 91 44.93 -11.48 3.50
C ASN A 91 43.63 -12.30 3.35
N SER A 92 42.56 -11.69 2.84
CA SER A 92 41.33 -12.42 2.50
C SER A 92 41.49 -13.35 1.30
N GLN A 93 42.39 -13.08 0.36
CA GLN A 93 42.66 -13.98 -0.78
C GLN A 93 43.46 -15.23 -0.39
N GLU A 94 44.38 -15.14 0.57
CA GLU A 94 45.05 -16.33 1.14
C GLU A 94 44.07 -17.17 1.98
N PHE A 95 43.19 -16.52 2.75
CA PHE A 95 42.12 -17.23 3.47
C PHE A 95 41.06 -17.83 2.53
N GLU A 96 40.72 -17.14 1.43
CA GLU A 96 39.80 -17.62 0.40
C GLU A 96 40.40 -18.79 -0.37
N THR A 97 41.69 -18.75 -0.73
CA THR A 97 42.35 -19.89 -1.37
C THR A 97 42.47 -21.08 -0.42
N GLU A 98 42.76 -20.87 0.86
CA GLU A 98 42.76 -21.95 1.86
C GLU A 98 41.34 -22.51 2.09
N MET A 99 40.31 -21.66 2.12
CA MET A 99 38.89 -22.04 2.19
C MET A 99 38.43 -22.77 0.94
N ILE A 100 38.88 -22.37 -0.26
CA ILE A 100 38.57 -23.04 -1.53
C ILE A 100 39.30 -24.39 -1.59
N GLU A 101 40.51 -24.50 -1.04
CA GLU A 101 41.23 -25.78 -1.01
C GLU A 101 40.63 -26.74 0.02
N LYS A 102 40.27 -26.25 1.22
CA LYS A 102 39.53 -27.01 2.24
C LYS A 102 38.12 -27.36 1.75
N GLY A 103 37.43 -26.42 1.13
CA GLY A 103 36.12 -26.59 0.50
C GLY A 103 36.20 -27.55 -0.68
N GLY A 104 37.27 -27.53 -1.46
CA GLY A 104 37.52 -28.45 -2.57
C GLY A 104 37.89 -29.86 -2.11
N LYS A 105 38.55 -30.01 -0.95
CA LYS A 105 38.77 -31.30 -0.29
C LYS A 105 37.47 -31.85 0.31
N ALA A 106 36.71 -31.01 1.00
CA ALA A 106 35.39 -31.36 1.55
C ALA A 106 34.38 -31.70 0.45
N TYR A 107 34.37 -30.93 -0.64
CA TYR A 107 33.57 -31.21 -1.84
C TYR A 107 34.01 -32.50 -2.48
N ARG A 108 35.31 -32.79 -2.66
CA ARG A 108 35.75 -34.08 -3.22
C ARG A 108 35.42 -35.28 -2.32
N LEU A 109 35.53 -35.14 -1.01
CA LEU A 109 35.09 -36.14 -0.03
C LEU A 109 33.56 -36.35 -0.08
N SER A 110 32.79 -35.27 -0.14
CA SER A 110 31.33 -35.31 -0.33
C SER A 110 30.95 -35.90 -1.69
N MET A 111 31.64 -35.52 -2.77
CA MET A 111 31.42 -35.99 -4.13
C MET A 111 31.77 -37.47 -4.27
N SER A 112 32.78 -37.96 -3.53
CA SER A 112 33.11 -39.39 -3.48
C SER A 112 32.02 -40.22 -2.79
N GLY A 113 31.24 -39.62 -1.88
CA GLY A 113 29.99 -40.18 -1.36
C GLY A 113 28.78 -39.96 -2.29
N LEU A 114 28.77 -38.87 -3.06
CA LEU A 114 27.71 -38.49 -4.03
C LEU A 114 27.96 -39.02 -5.45
N LEU A 115 28.91 -39.93 -5.68
CA LEU A 115 29.10 -40.62 -6.97
C LEU A 115 27.89 -41.46 -7.41
N SER A 116 26.76 -41.34 -6.72
CA SER A 116 25.45 -41.75 -7.17
C SER A 116 24.40 -40.87 -6.47
N ALA A 117 23.92 -39.82 -7.13
CA ALA A 117 22.63 -39.17 -6.81
C ALA A 117 21.43 -40.07 -7.18
N ILE A 118 21.70 -41.35 -7.48
CA ILE A 118 20.71 -42.40 -7.61
C ILE A 118 20.68 -43.09 -6.24
N PRO A 119 19.55 -43.08 -5.51
CA PRO A 119 19.45 -43.76 -4.23
C PRO A 119 19.75 -45.24 -4.44
N LYS A 120 20.68 -45.79 -3.65
CA LYS A 120 21.12 -47.18 -3.82
C LYS A 120 20.08 -48.16 -3.28
N THR A 121 19.16 -47.67 -2.45
CA THR A 121 18.11 -48.44 -1.81
C THR A 121 16.75 -47.74 -1.91
N LYS A 122 15.66 -48.51 -1.82
CA LYS A 122 14.29 -47.96 -1.89
C LYS A 122 13.95 -47.05 -0.70
N GLU A 123 14.61 -47.24 0.44
CA GLU A 123 14.39 -46.44 1.65
C GLU A 123 15.02 -45.05 1.52
N GLU A 124 16.24 -44.94 0.97
CA GLU A 124 16.86 -43.65 0.63
C GLU A 124 16.03 -42.86 -0.37
N LEU A 125 15.44 -43.52 -1.38
CA LEU A 125 14.57 -42.87 -2.36
C LEU A 125 13.33 -42.23 -1.73
N VAL A 126 12.75 -42.87 -0.71
CA VAL A 126 11.58 -42.34 -0.01
C VAL A 126 11.96 -41.11 0.81
N ILE A 127 13.08 -41.16 1.53
CA ILE A 127 13.57 -40.06 2.36
C ILE A 127 13.96 -38.85 1.49
N ASP A 128 14.67 -39.08 0.38
CA ASP A 128 15.06 -38.01 -0.54
C ASP A 128 13.85 -37.35 -1.20
N LYS A 129 12.81 -38.14 -1.50
CA LYS A 129 11.56 -37.64 -2.04
C LYS A 129 10.78 -36.81 -1.02
N GLU A 130 10.73 -37.25 0.23
CA GLU A 130 10.06 -36.53 1.32
C GLU A 130 10.76 -35.20 1.62
N ASN A 131 12.10 -35.20 1.62
CA ASN A 131 12.91 -33.99 1.75
C ASN A 131 12.71 -33.00 0.59
N LEU A 132 12.55 -33.49 -0.63
CA LEU A 132 12.24 -32.67 -1.80
C LEU A 132 10.83 -32.08 -1.72
N GLU A 133 9.84 -32.86 -1.32
CA GLU A 133 8.46 -32.39 -1.12
C GLU A 133 8.39 -31.34 0.00
N GLU A 134 9.14 -31.51 1.10
CA GLU A 134 9.23 -30.53 2.18
C GLU A 134 9.96 -29.25 1.74
N ALA A 135 11.04 -29.37 0.96
CA ALA A 135 11.76 -28.21 0.42
C ALA A 135 10.89 -27.40 -0.55
N ILE A 136 10.11 -28.07 -1.40
CA ILE A 136 9.14 -27.43 -2.30
C ILE A 136 8.04 -26.74 -1.48
N ALA A 137 7.48 -27.39 -0.45
CA ALA A 137 6.47 -26.80 0.40
C ALA A 137 6.97 -25.56 1.16
N LYS A 138 8.24 -25.56 1.60
CA LYS A 138 8.88 -24.37 2.21
C LYS A 138 9.07 -23.23 1.21
N LEU A 139 9.42 -23.52 -0.03
CA LEU A 139 9.53 -22.51 -1.09
C LEU A 139 8.16 -21.95 -1.49
N GLU A 140 7.13 -22.80 -1.59
CA GLU A 140 5.75 -22.37 -1.84
C GLU A 140 5.21 -21.50 -0.69
N ALA A 141 5.53 -21.84 0.57
CA ALA A 141 5.16 -21.03 1.73
C ALA A 141 5.86 -19.64 1.73
N LEU A 142 7.14 -19.59 1.35
CA LEU A 142 7.88 -18.33 1.25
C LEU A 142 7.37 -17.42 0.13
N ASP A 143 6.90 -18.00 -0.98
CA ASP A 143 6.25 -17.23 -2.04
C ASP A 143 4.89 -16.68 -1.58
N ILE A 144 4.09 -17.45 -0.83
CA ILE A 144 2.79 -17.00 -0.29
C ILE A 144 2.97 -15.83 0.70
N GLU A 145 4.02 -15.83 1.53
CA GLU A 145 4.31 -14.74 2.47
C GLU A 145 4.74 -13.43 1.77
N GLN A 146 5.32 -13.49 0.56
CA GLN A 146 5.67 -12.28 -0.21
C GLN A 146 4.48 -11.59 -0.88
N PHE A 147 3.31 -12.25 -0.97
CA PHE A 147 2.12 -11.65 -1.59
C PHE A 147 1.19 -10.94 -0.59
N ASP A 148 1.38 -11.10 0.72
CA ASP A 148 0.53 -10.48 1.76
C ASP A 148 1.21 -9.35 2.52
N ASP A 149 2.50 -9.06 2.24
CA ASP A 149 3.25 -8.05 2.99
C ASP A 149 2.98 -6.63 2.45
N SER A 150 1.82 -6.10 2.83
CA SER A 150 1.47 -4.68 2.72
C SER A 150 2.26 -3.78 3.69
N SER A 151 3.21 -4.33 4.46
CA SER A 151 4.05 -3.54 5.37
C SER A 151 5.25 -2.92 4.63
N ARG A 152 5.01 -1.72 4.12
CA ARG A 152 5.95 -0.84 3.42
C ARG A 152 7.33 -0.77 4.08
N LYS A 153 8.36 -1.35 3.45
CA LYS A 153 9.66 -0.67 3.37
C LYS A 153 9.41 0.64 2.63
N VAL A 154 9.78 1.77 3.23
CA VAL A 154 9.69 3.09 2.57
C VAL A 154 10.65 3.08 1.39
N ASP A 155 10.12 2.71 0.22
CA ASP A 155 10.87 2.71 -1.02
C ASP A 155 11.09 4.15 -1.44
N ILE A 156 12.34 4.61 -1.31
CA ILE A 156 12.79 5.97 -1.66
C ILE A 156 12.38 6.30 -3.11
N GLY A 157 12.32 5.32 -4.01
CA GLY A 157 11.87 5.50 -5.38
C GLY A 157 10.39 5.88 -5.51
N THR A 158 9.54 5.34 -4.63
CA THR A 158 8.11 5.67 -4.60
C THR A 158 7.88 7.10 -4.10
N GLY A 159 8.66 7.55 -3.11
CA GLY A 159 8.63 8.93 -2.62
C GLY A 159 9.01 9.95 -3.70
N MET A 160 10.12 9.70 -4.42
CA MET A 160 10.55 10.55 -5.54
C MET A 160 9.53 10.57 -6.69
N TYR A 161 8.89 9.43 -6.97
CA TYR A 161 7.81 9.35 -7.95
C TYR A 161 6.64 10.25 -7.53
N TYR A 162 6.16 10.16 -6.29
CA TYR A 162 5.03 10.98 -5.82
C TYR A 162 5.36 12.48 -5.82
N GLU A 163 6.58 12.87 -5.46
CA GLU A 163 7.01 14.27 -5.54
C GLU A 163 7.06 14.80 -6.98
N LYS A 164 7.54 13.98 -7.93
CA LYS A 164 7.51 14.36 -9.35
C LYS A 164 6.08 14.50 -9.86
N MET A 165 5.19 13.61 -9.42
CA MET A 165 3.80 13.58 -9.86
C MET A 165 2.99 14.72 -9.24
N SER A 166 3.26 15.11 -7.99
CA SER A 166 2.59 16.26 -7.36
C SER A 166 2.81 17.56 -8.14
N ARG A 167 4.03 17.80 -8.62
CA ARG A 167 4.34 18.95 -9.49
C ARG A 167 3.58 18.88 -10.81
N ARG A 168 3.46 17.67 -11.39
CA ARG A 168 2.72 17.46 -12.64
C ARG A 168 1.20 17.64 -12.45
N PHE A 169 0.67 17.27 -11.29
CA PHE A 169 -0.74 17.50 -10.95
C PHE A 169 -1.04 19.00 -10.89
N ILE A 170 -0.17 19.81 -10.27
CA ILE A 170 -0.31 21.28 -10.27
C ILE A 170 -0.30 21.82 -11.69
N GLN A 171 0.64 21.35 -12.52
CA GLN A 171 0.71 21.80 -13.90
C GLN A 171 -0.59 21.49 -14.66
N ILE A 172 -1.14 20.29 -14.50
CA ILE A 172 -2.43 19.91 -15.11
C ILE A 172 -3.58 20.75 -14.56
N ILE A 173 -3.58 21.03 -13.24
CA ILE A 173 -4.58 21.93 -12.63
C ILE A 173 -4.53 23.32 -13.27
N GLN A 174 -3.35 23.84 -13.57
CA GLN A 174 -3.17 25.14 -14.23
C GLN A 174 -3.51 25.09 -15.72
N ASP A 175 -3.06 24.06 -16.44
CA ASP A 175 -3.25 23.91 -17.88
C ASP A 175 -4.75 23.79 -18.27
N HIS A 176 -5.58 23.27 -17.36
CA HIS A 176 -7.03 23.12 -17.54
C HIS A 176 -7.84 24.15 -16.74
N ASP A 177 -7.20 25.23 -16.25
CA ASP A 177 -7.83 26.32 -15.48
C ASP A 177 -8.67 25.84 -14.26
N LEU A 178 -8.32 24.70 -13.67
CA LEU A 178 -9.08 24.11 -12.55
C LEU A 178 -8.91 24.91 -11.25
N ASP A 179 -7.86 25.72 -11.14
CA ASP A 179 -7.60 26.63 -10.03
C ASP A 179 -8.58 27.82 -9.95
N THR A 180 -9.28 28.12 -11.05
CA THR A 180 -10.34 29.13 -11.09
C THR A 180 -11.56 28.74 -10.24
N LEU A 181 -11.80 27.44 -10.09
CA LEU A 181 -12.92 26.90 -9.32
C LEU A 181 -12.70 27.10 -7.81
N GLU A 182 -13.79 27.18 -7.05
CA GLU A 182 -13.72 27.22 -5.57
C GLU A 182 -13.22 25.90 -4.98
N PHE A 183 -13.58 24.77 -5.60
CA PHE A 183 -13.05 23.45 -5.30
C PHE A 183 -13.04 22.57 -6.54
N ILE A 184 -12.21 21.55 -6.52
CA ILE A 184 -12.07 20.59 -7.62
C ILE A 184 -12.51 19.21 -7.13
N PRO A 185 -13.54 18.58 -7.73
CA PRO A 185 -13.88 17.21 -7.44
C PRO A 185 -12.73 16.29 -7.85
N ILE A 186 -12.37 15.31 -7.02
CA ILE A 186 -11.28 14.38 -7.35
C ILE A 186 -11.54 13.68 -8.69
N HIS A 187 -12.80 13.38 -9.03
CA HIS A 187 -13.16 12.77 -10.32
C HIS A 187 -12.84 13.67 -11.52
N ASN A 188 -13.05 14.98 -11.38
CA ASN A 188 -12.66 15.94 -12.41
C ASN A 188 -11.14 15.93 -12.60
N LEU A 189 -10.37 16.00 -11.50
CA LEU A 189 -8.92 15.92 -11.58
C LEU A 189 -8.47 14.58 -12.20
N LYS A 190 -9.02 13.45 -11.76
CA LYS A 190 -8.72 12.11 -12.32
C LYS A 190 -8.91 12.06 -13.83
N TYR A 191 -9.99 12.65 -14.34
CA TYR A 191 -10.25 12.71 -15.78
C TYR A 191 -9.09 13.37 -16.54
N HIS A 192 -8.65 14.55 -16.11
CA HIS A 192 -7.52 15.25 -16.75
C HIS A 192 -6.19 14.50 -16.55
N LEU A 193 -5.96 13.96 -15.35
CA LEU A 193 -4.75 13.19 -15.05
C LEU A 193 -4.61 11.92 -15.90
N PHE A 194 -5.67 11.16 -16.11
CA PHE A 194 -5.63 9.95 -16.92
C PHE A 194 -5.45 10.24 -18.41
N ASN A 195 -5.94 11.39 -18.89
CA ASN A 195 -5.73 11.82 -20.27
C ASN A 195 -4.26 12.26 -20.49
N ASP A 196 -3.68 12.97 -19.53
CA ASP A 196 -2.35 13.56 -19.68
C ASP A 196 -1.20 12.64 -19.22
N ILE A 197 -1.51 11.60 -18.45
CA ILE A 197 -0.52 10.67 -17.86
C ILE A 197 -0.89 9.21 -18.15
N ARG A 198 -0.22 8.61 -19.15
CA ARG A 198 -0.52 7.25 -19.66
C ARG A 198 -0.38 6.10 -18.65
N ASN A 199 0.47 6.24 -17.62
CA ASN A 199 0.84 5.16 -16.70
C ASN A 199 0.48 5.45 -15.23
N LEU A 200 -0.40 6.43 -14.99
CA LEU A 200 -0.87 6.72 -13.63
C LEU A 200 -1.90 5.66 -13.22
N LYS A 201 -1.67 5.00 -12.07
CA LYS A 201 -2.66 4.12 -11.46
C LYS A 201 -3.65 4.91 -10.61
N ASN A 202 -4.89 4.45 -10.54
CA ASN A 202 -5.89 5.06 -9.66
C ASN A 202 -5.48 5.00 -8.17
N SER A 203 -4.75 3.96 -7.76
CA SER A 203 -4.22 3.78 -6.40
C SER A 203 -3.25 4.87 -5.95
N ASP A 204 -2.55 5.49 -6.89
CA ASP A 204 -1.44 6.41 -6.60
C ASP A 204 -1.94 7.85 -6.38
N ILE A 205 -3.13 8.17 -6.88
CA ILE A 205 -3.68 9.55 -6.91
C ILE A 205 -3.92 10.10 -5.51
N LEU A 206 -4.57 9.32 -4.63
CA LEU A 206 -4.84 9.72 -3.24
C LEU A 206 -3.56 9.95 -2.42
N PRO A 207 -2.58 9.02 -2.41
CA PRO A 207 -1.28 9.25 -1.80
C PRO A 207 -0.58 10.53 -2.29
N ILE A 208 -0.61 10.79 -3.60
CA ILE A 208 0.00 12.01 -4.18
C ILE A 208 -0.73 13.26 -3.70
N LEU A 209 -2.08 13.24 -3.67
CA LEU A 209 -2.87 14.36 -3.16
C LEU A 209 -2.63 14.62 -1.67
N ASN A 210 -2.51 13.57 -0.86
CA ASN A 210 -2.15 13.72 0.55
C ASN A 210 -0.75 14.34 0.71
N LEU A 211 0.23 13.92 -0.10
CA LEU A 211 1.54 14.57 -0.14
C LEU A 211 1.44 16.04 -0.56
N MET A 212 0.56 16.38 -1.51
CA MET A 212 0.29 17.78 -1.90
C MET A 212 -0.31 18.59 -0.76
N LYS A 213 -1.18 17.99 0.06
CA LYS A 213 -1.73 18.62 1.26
C LYS A 213 -0.64 18.86 2.31
N ASP A 214 0.18 17.84 2.57
CA ASP A 214 1.28 17.92 3.54
C ASP A 214 2.35 18.96 3.14
N THR A 215 2.56 19.12 1.83
CA THR A 215 3.48 20.11 1.25
C THR A 215 2.82 21.47 0.96
N LEU A 216 1.56 21.66 1.36
CA LEU A 216 0.78 22.90 1.19
C LEU A 216 0.61 23.35 -0.28
N LEU A 217 0.72 22.43 -1.22
CA LEU A 217 0.42 22.64 -2.63
C LEU A 217 -1.10 22.67 -2.89
N ILE A 218 -1.85 21.95 -2.06
CA ILE A 218 -3.30 22.09 -1.90
C ILE A 218 -3.57 22.39 -0.43
N ARG A 219 -4.68 23.06 -0.15
CA ARG A 219 -5.02 23.45 1.22
C ARG A 219 -5.62 22.28 2.00
N ASP A 220 -6.66 21.68 1.43
CA ASP A 220 -7.37 20.58 2.09
C ASP A 220 -8.07 19.66 1.09
N ILE A 221 -8.42 18.46 1.57
CA ILE A 221 -9.23 17.47 0.87
C ILE A 221 -10.43 17.16 1.78
N ILE A 222 -11.62 17.57 1.35
CA ILE A 222 -12.86 17.34 2.09
C ILE A 222 -13.54 16.09 1.55
N GLU A 223 -13.79 15.13 2.42
CA GLU A 223 -14.62 13.96 2.13
C GLU A 223 -16.09 14.27 2.41
N ILE A 224 -16.90 14.34 1.35
CA ILE A 224 -18.35 14.59 1.42
C ILE A 224 -19.09 13.27 1.68
N ASN A 225 -18.71 12.22 0.96
CA ASN A 225 -19.09 10.83 1.18
C ASN A 225 -17.95 9.91 0.68
N THR A 226 -18.17 8.59 0.74
CA THR A 226 -17.17 7.58 0.36
C THR A 226 -16.73 7.66 -1.10
N THR A 227 -17.54 8.28 -1.98
CA THR A 227 -17.28 8.36 -3.42
C THR A 227 -16.86 9.77 -3.87
N LEU A 228 -17.23 10.82 -3.14
CA LEU A 228 -17.02 12.22 -3.50
C LEU A 228 -16.09 12.89 -2.50
N GLN A 229 -14.89 13.17 -2.98
CA GLN A 229 -13.88 13.96 -2.30
C GLN A 229 -13.61 15.23 -3.12
N LEU A 230 -13.49 16.35 -2.42
CA LEU A 230 -13.29 17.68 -2.99
C LEU A 230 -11.92 18.21 -2.58
N ILE A 231 -11.17 18.76 -3.53
CA ILE A 231 -9.86 19.38 -3.32
C ILE A 231 -10.06 20.90 -3.23
N ILE A 232 -9.53 21.51 -2.18
CA ILE A 232 -9.52 22.97 -2.00
C ILE A 232 -8.12 23.49 -2.30
N ILE A 233 -8.02 24.39 -3.28
CA ILE A 233 -6.76 25.05 -3.66
C ILE A 233 -6.69 26.47 -3.11
N LYS A 234 -7.81 27.22 -3.11
CA LYS A 234 -7.84 28.63 -2.69
C LYS A 234 -7.73 28.80 -1.16
N LYS A 235 -7.34 30.02 -0.75
CA LYS A 235 -7.27 30.47 0.65
C LYS A 235 -8.63 30.67 1.33
N SER A 236 -9.75 30.25 0.74
CA SER A 236 -11.05 30.22 1.40
C SER A 236 -11.12 29.02 2.36
N ASP A 237 -11.44 29.26 3.63
CA ASP A 237 -11.76 28.19 4.59
C ASP A 237 -13.18 27.71 4.28
N LEU A 238 -13.28 26.84 3.27
CA LEU A 238 -14.54 26.27 2.84
C LEU A 238 -14.90 25.09 3.74
N GLU A 239 -15.68 25.37 4.78
CA GLU A 239 -16.30 24.32 5.59
C GLU A 239 -17.75 24.08 5.16
N PHE A 240 -18.08 22.81 5.00
CA PHE A 240 -19.44 22.35 4.69
C PHE A 240 -20.11 21.80 5.93
N THR A 241 -21.30 22.31 6.22
CA THR A 241 -22.19 21.67 7.17
C THR A 241 -22.73 20.37 6.58
N LYS A 242 -23.09 19.40 7.43
CA LYS A 242 -23.66 18.11 6.97
C LYS A 242 -24.83 18.26 5.97
N PRO A 243 -25.77 19.21 6.14
CA PRO A 243 -26.83 19.42 5.16
C PRO A 243 -26.32 19.96 3.81
N GLU A 244 -25.32 20.84 3.82
CA GLU A 244 -24.70 21.33 2.58
C GLU A 244 -23.99 20.20 1.83
N SER A 245 -23.26 19.34 2.55
CA SER A 245 -22.63 18.13 2.01
C SER A 245 -23.65 17.23 1.30
N VAL A 246 -24.85 17.06 1.90
CA VAL A 246 -25.93 16.27 1.30
C VAL A 246 -26.42 16.87 -0.01
N ILE A 247 -26.59 18.19 -0.10
CA ILE A 247 -26.98 18.85 -1.35
C ILE A 247 -25.89 18.63 -2.41
N ILE A 248 -24.62 18.80 -2.06
CA ILE A 248 -23.49 18.61 -2.98
C ILE A 248 -23.46 17.17 -3.51
N THR A 249 -23.69 16.17 -2.65
CA THR A 249 -23.82 14.77 -3.08
C THR A 249 -24.95 14.58 -4.09
N PHE A 250 -26.15 15.12 -3.82
CA PHE A 250 -27.27 14.97 -4.74
C PHE A 250 -27.04 15.69 -6.07
N VAL A 251 -26.40 16.86 -6.07
CA VAL A 251 -26.03 17.55 -7.31
C VAL A 251 -24.99 16.76 -8.10
N TYR A 252 -24.09 16.05 -7.41
CA TYR A 252 -23.12 15.17 -8.06
C TYR A 252 -23.78 13.91 -8.64
N ASP A 253 -24.67 13.25 -7.90
CA ASP A 253 -25.28 11.98 -8.34
C ASP A 253 -26.37 12.17 -9.41
N GLU A 254 -27.20 13.21 -9.29
CA GLU A 254 -28.36 13.40 -10.16
C GLU A 254 -27.99 14.27 -11.37
N ASN A 255 -28.20 13.79 -12.60
CA ASN A 255 -27.90 14.56 -13.82
C ASN A 255 -28.50 15.97 -13.81
N GLU A 256 -29.76 16.07 -13.37
CA GLU A 256 -30.46 17.33 -13.14
C GLU A 256 -31.17 17.28 -11.78
N LEU A 257 -30.77 18.18 -10.88
CA LEU A 257 -31.38 18.31 -9.56
C LEU A 257 -32.23 19.59 -9.50
N THR A 258 -33.55 19.43 -9.52
CA THR A 258 -34.50 20.51 -9.22
C THR A 258 -34.74 20.63 -7.72
N VAL A 259 -35.17 21.79 -7.23
CA VAL A 259 -35.54 21.98 -5.82
C VAL A 259 -36.65 21.02 -5.40
N GLN A 260 -37.66 20.78 -6.25
CA GLN A 260 -38.74 19.83 -5.97
C GLN A 260 -38.22 18.40 -5.77
N LYS A 261 -37.31 17.95 -6.65
CA LYS A 261 -36.69 16.63 -6.55
C LYS A 261 -35.81 16.51 -5.30
N LEU A 262 -35.09 17.57 -4.93
CA LEU A 262 -34.33 17.63 -3.68
C LEU A 262 -35.24 17.43 -2.46
N LEU A 263 -36.38 18.12 -2.39
CA LEU A 263 -37.33 17.97 -1.28
C LEU A 263 -37.92 16.56 -1.20
N LYS A 264 -38.23 15.95 -2.36
CA LYS A 264 -38.74 14.57 -2.41
C LYS A 264 -37.72 13.56 -1.91
N LEU A 265 -36.45 13.71 -2.31
CA LEU A 265 -35.36 12.80 -1.93
C LEU A 265 -34.94 12.96 -0.47
N THR A 266 -34.87 14.21 0.01
CA THR A 266 -34.42 14.53 1.37
C THR A 266 -35.53 14.47 2.41
N GLN A 267 -36.79 14.57 1.98
CA GLN A 267 -37.97 14.77 2.82
C GLN A 267 -37.90 16.04 3.68
N TRP A 268 -37.06 17.01 3.31
CA TRP A 268 -36.92 18.27 4.05
C TRP A 268 -38.10 19.20 3.82
N ASP A 269 -38.36 20.05 4.81
CA ASP A 269 -39.19 21.24 4.65
C ASP A 269 -38.53 22.20 3.65
N TYR A 270 -39.35 22.79 2.78
CA TYR A 270 -38.97 23.84 1.85
C TYR A 270 -38.22 25.00 2.52
N ILE A 271 -38.68 25.46 3.68
CA ILE A 271 -38.04 26.59 4.40
C ILE A 271 -36.61 26.22 4.80
N TYR A 272 -36.42 24.98 5.27
CA TYR A 272 -35.11 24.48 5.67
C TYR A 272 -34.19 24.27 4.47
N ALA A 273 -34.68 23.61 3.42
CA ALA A 273 -33.92 23.39 2.19
C ALA A 273 -33.48 24.71 1.55
N LYS A 274 -34.38 25.70 1.49
CA LYS A 274 -34.07 27.03 0.96
C LYS A 274 -32.98 27.74 1.76
N LYS A 275 -33.02 27.68 3.09
CA LYS A 275 -31.96 28.26 3.94
C LYS A 275 -30.58 27.67 3.63
N ILE A 276 -30.51 26.36 3.39
CA ILE A 276 -29.24 25.69 3.05
C ILE A 276 -28.78 26.06 1.64
N LEU A 277 -29.71 26.11 0.67
CA LEU A 277 -29.41 26.52 -0.70
C LEU A 277 -28.91 27.97 -0.76
N ASP A 278 -29.56 28.88 -0.02
CA ASP A 278 -29.12 30.26 0.11
C ASP A 278 -27.71 30.33 0.74
N GLY A 279 -27.44 29.55 1.80
CA GLY A 279 -26.12 29.49 2.41
C GLY A 279 -25.01 29.02 1.45
N LEU A 280 -25.27 28.04 0.60
CA LEU A 280 -24.32 27.61 -0.43
C LEU A 280 -24.19 28.60 -1.60
N ARG A 281 -25.26 29.34 -1.92
CA ARG A 281 -25.23 30.41 -2.92
C ARG A 281 -24.39 31.59 -2.43
N ASP A 282 -24.55 31.97 -1.16
CA ASP A 282 -23.78 33.06 -0.54
C ASP A 282 -22.28 32.72 -0.46
N LYS A 283 -21.93 31.43 -0.35
CA LYS A 283 -20.56 30.93 -0.49
C LYS A 283 -20.04 30.90 -1.94
N GLY A 284 -20.87 31.23 -2.93
CA GLY A 284 -20.50 31.22 -4.36
C GLY A 284 -20.37 29.82 -4.99
N ILE A 285 -20.91 28.79 -4.34
CA ILE A 285 -20.68 27.39 -4.72
C ILE A 285 -21.72 26.88 -5.72
N LEU A 286 -22.98 27.29 -5.50
CA LEU A 286 -24.10 26.88 -6.35
C LEU A 286 -24.75 28.08 -7.03
N SER A 287 -25.33 27.83 -8.19
CA SER A 287 -26.27 28.69 -8.87
C SER A 287 -27.60 27.97 -8.99
N VAL A 288 -28.71 28.69 -8.76
CA VAL A 288 -30.05 28.18 -9.03
C VAL A 288 -30.61 28.98 -10.20
N THR A 289 -30.88 28.30 -11.32
CA THR A 289 -31.51 28.88 -12.51
C THR A 289 -32.73 28.05 -12.85
N ASP A 290 -33.91 28.68 -12.96
CA ASP A 290 -35.18 28.05 -13.32
C ASP A 290 -35.47 26.76 -12.51
N ASP A 291 -35.35 26.87 -11.18
CA ASP A 291 -35.54 25.76 -10.22
C ASP A 291 -34.48 24.64 -10.28
N LEU A 292 -33.49 24.75 -11.17
CA LEU A 292 -32.41 23.78 -11.34
C LEU A 292 -31.16 24.22 -10.57
N ILE A 293 -30.67 23.35 -9.70
CA ILE A 293 -29.49 23.55 -8.86
C ILE A 293 -28.25 23.09 -9.64
N LYS A 294 -27.34 24.02 -9.94
CA LYS A 294 -26.09 23.74 -10.67
C LYS A 294 -24.88 24.14 -9.85
N ILE A 295 -23.87 23.29 -9.87
CA ILE A 295 -22.53 23.58 -9.35
C ILE A 295 -21.57 23.57 -10.53
N GLU A 296 -20.84 24.67 -10.73
CA GLU A 296 -19.97 24.86 -11.89
C GLU A 296 -18.87 23.79 -11.98
N ALA A 297 -18.34 23.39 -10.82
CA ALA A 297 -17.35 22.34 -10.69
C ALA A 297 -17.84 20.94 -11.12
N PHE A 298 -19.12 20.74 -11.49
CA PHE A 298 -19.69 19.45 -11.91
C PHE A 298 -20.20 19.42 -13.37
N LYS A 299 -19.91 20.45 -14.18
CA LYS A 299 -20.47 20.62 -15.55
C LYS A 299 -20.29 19.42 -16.50
N GLU A 300 -19.29 18.55 -16.30
CA GLU A 300 -19.00 17.42 -17.21
C GLU A 300 -18.92 16.04 -16.54
N LYS A 301 -19.53 15.87 -15.37
CA LYS A 301 -19.45 14.63 -14.57
C LYS A 301 -19.73 13.31 -15.31
N ALA A 302 -20.63 13.31 -16.29
CA ALA A 302 -20.95 12.12 -17.08
C ALA A 302 -19.75 11.62 -17.89
N LYS A 303 -18.99 12.54 -18.51
CA LYS A 303 -17.78 12.20 -19.27
C LYS A 303 -16.66 11.71 -18.35
N TRP A 304 -16.56 12.27 -17.15
CA TRP A 304 -15.55 11.88 -16.16
C TRP A 304 -15.78 10.44 -15.69
N ASN A 305 -17.00 10.14 -15.27
CA ASN A 305 -17.35 8.82 -14.73
C ASN A 305 -17.13 7.70 -15.76
N GLU A 306 -17.53 7.91 -17.02
CA GLU A 306 -17.35 6.92 -18.08
C GLU A 306 -15.85 6.59 -18.34
N LEU A 307 -14.99 7.61 -18.39
CA LEU A 307 -13.56 7.41 -18.60
C LEU A 307 -12.87 6.76 -17.41
N ILE A 308 -13.25 7.14 -16.19
CA ILE A 308 -12.72 6.57 -14.95
C ILE A 308 -13.12 5.09 -14.85
N ASP A 309 -14.38 4.76 -15.10
CA ASP A 309 -14.88 3.38 -15.06
C ASP A 309 -14.17 2.50 -16.11
N ASN A 310 -13.97 3.03 -17.33
CA ASN A 310 -13.24 2.34 -18.38
C ASN A 310 -11.77 2.09 -18.00
N GLN A 311 -11.13 3.04 -17.32
CA GLN A 311 -9.75 2.88 -16.87
C GLN A 311 -9.64 1.86 -15.73
N ILE A 312 -10.56 1.90 -14.75
CA ILE A 312 -10.63 0.91 -13.66
C ILE A 312 -10.86 -0.50 -14.22
N LYS A 313 -11.76 -0.65 -15.20
CA LYS A 313 -11.99 -1.95 -15.88
C LYS A 313 -10.73 -2.45 -16.59
N LYS A 314 -9.99 -1.57 -17.28
CA LYS A 314 -8.73 -1.92 -17.95
C LYS A 314 -7.64 -2.34 -16.95
N GLU A 315 -7.55 -1.70 -15.79
CA GLU A 315 -6.60 -2.07 -14.74
C GLU A 315 -6.92 -3.46 -14.18
N LYS A 316 -8.19 -3.71 -13.82
CA LYS A 316 -8.63 -5.03 -13.34
C LYS A 316 -8.35 -6.14 -14.34
N LEU A 317 -8.67 -5.92 -15.63
CA LEU A 317 -8.37 -6.90 -16.69
C LEU A 317 -6.87 -7.19 -16.82
N LYS A 318 -6.00 -6.18 -16.68
CA LYS A 318 -4.55 -6.37 -16.71
C LYS A 318 -4.04 -7.15 -15.49
N GLU A 319 -4.61 -6.94 -14.32
CA GLU A 319 -4.27 -7.70 -13.12
C GLU A 319 -4.73 -9.15 -13.23
N GLU A 320 -5.96 -9.39 -13.68
CA GLU A 320 -6.48 -10.73 -13.95
C GLU A 320 -5.66 -11.46 -15.04
N GLU A 321 -5.27 -10.77 -16.11
CA GLU A 321 -4.37 -11.34 -17.12
C GLU A 321 -3.01 -11.71 -16.56
N LYS A 322 -2.42 -10.86 -15.68
CA LYS A 322 -1.15 -11.17 -15.02
C LYS A 322 -1.29 -12.41 -14.13
N GLN A 323 -2.36 -12.49 -13.34
CA GLN A 323 -2.66 -13.66 -12.50
C GLN A 323 -2.86 -14.92 -13.35
N LYS A 324 -3.61 -14.84 -14.46
CA LYS A 324 -3.80 -15.95 -15.41
C LYS A 324 -2.49 -16.41 -16.02
N ARG A 325 -1.63 -15.49 -16.48
CA ARG A 325 -0.30 -15.83 -17.04
C ARG A 325 0.59 -16.49 -16.00
N GLN A 326 0.54 -16.04 -14.74
CA GLN A 326 1.29 -16.67 -13.65
C GLN A 326 0.76 -18.08 -13.34
N LEU A 327 -0.56 -18.27 -13.31
CA LEU A 327 -1.18 -19.58 -13.14
C LEU A 327 -0.88 -20.52 -14.32
N GLU A 328 -0.84 -20.02 -15.55
CA GLU A 328 -0.41 -20.80 -16.72
C GLU A 328 1.05 -21.20 -16.65
N LEU A 329 1.94 -20.30 -16.21
CA LEU A 329 3.35 -20.63 -15.98
C LEU A 329 3.50 -21.71 -14.91
N MET A 330 2.77 -21.60 -13.80
CA MET A 330 2.71 -22.62 -12.75
C MET A 330 2.23 -23.97 -13.30
N LYS A 331 1.16 -23.99 -14.11
CA LYS A 331 0.66 -25.23 -14.74
C LYS A 331 1.67 -25.83 -15.71
N LYS A 332 2.37 -25.01 -16.51
CA LYS A 332 3.45 -25.46 -17.40
C LYS A 332 4.62 -26.08 -16.63
N LEU A 333 5.00 -25.49 -15.51
CA LEU A 333 6.05 -26.04 -14.65
C LEU A 333 5.60 -27.37 -14.01
N LYS A 334 4.35 -27.46 -13.52
CA LYS A 334 3.80 -28.71 -12.97
C LYS A 334 3.71 -29.83 -14.00
N THR A 335 3.25 -29.55 -15.22
CA THR A 335 3.19 -30.54 -16.31
C THR A 335 4.57 -31.01 -16.75
N GLN A 336 5.56 -30.11 -16.85
CA GLN A 336 6.95 -30.50 -17.11
C GLN A 336 7.50 -31.44 -16.03
N LEU A 337 7.18 -31.20 -14.75
CA LEU A 337 7.56 -32.08 -13.65
C LEU A 337 6.87 -33.45 -13.74
N GLU A 338 5.61 -33.52 -14.15
CA GLU A 338 4.87 -34.78 -14.31
C GLU A 338 5.35 -35.60 -15.53
N ASP A 339 5.67 -34.94 -16.65
CA ASP A 339 6.22 -35.61 -17.83
C ASP A 339 7.62 -36.16 -17.54
N THR A 340 8.44 -35.40 -16.79
CA THR A 340 9.74 -35.89 -16.28
C THR A 340 9.54 -37.12 -15.37
N LYS A 341 8.50 -37.14 -14.52
CA LYS A 341 8.14 -38.31 -13.69
C LYS A 341 7.68 -39.52 -14.51
N LYS A 342 7.04 -39.32 -15.67
CA LYS A 342 6.58 -40.40 -16.55
C LYS A 342 7.72 -40.99 -17.38
N GLU A 343 8.66 -40.18 -17.85
CA GLU A 343 9.85 -40.66 -18.56
C GLU A 343 10.71 -41.57 -17.66
N ILE A 344 10.83 -41.24 -16.37
CA ILE A 344 11.54 -42.08 -15.38
C ILE A 344 10.86 -43.46 -15.21
N LYS A 345 9.53 -43.55 -15.25
CA LYS A 345 8.81 -44.84 -15.16
C LYS A 345 8.97 -45.72 -16.40
N ILE A 346 9.22 -45.14 -17.57
CA ILE A 346 9.35 -45.90 -18.83
C ILE A 346 10.76 -46.51 -18.96
N GLU A 347 11.78 -45.94 -18.31
CA GLU A 347 13.13 -46.53 -18.23
C GLU A 347 13.22 -47.72 -17.26
N GLU A 348 12.34 -47.84 -16.26
CA GLU A 348 12.33 -48.97 -15.31
C GLU A 348 11.78 -50.29 -15.92
N GLU A 349 11.10 -50.26 -17.08
CA GLU A 349 10.43 -51.45 -17.66
C GLU A 349 11.19 -52.15 -18.79
N LYS A 350 12.43 -51.74 -19.15
CA LYS A 350 13.25 -52.52 -20.09
C LYS A 350 14.12 -53.56 -19.37
N PRO A 351 13.95 -54.87 -19.62
CA PRO A 351 14.75 -55.88 -18.94
C PRO A 351 16.13 -55.99 -19.60
N VAL A 352 17.18 -55.61 -18.87
CA VAL A 352 18.56 -55.99 -19.18
C VAL A 352 18.79 -57.40 -18.63
N ILE A 353 18.85 -58.39 -19.52
CA ILE A 353 19.28 -59.75 -19.18
C ILE A 353 20.53 -60.10 -20.00
N LYS A 354 21.60 -60.40 -19.25
CA LYS A 354 22.82 -61.17 -19.60
C LYS A 354 23.83 -60.53 -20.56
N GLU A 355 24.94 -60.05 -19.99
CA GLU A 355 26.32 -60.39 -20.41
C GLU A 355 27.34 -59.71 -19.49
N ILE A 356 27.48 -60.19 -18.25
CA ILE A 356 28.66 -59.93 -17.41
C ILE A 356 29.00 -61.23 -16.66
N LYS A 357 29.64 -62.16 -17.37
CA LYS A 357 30.43 -63.26 -16.82
C LYS A 357 31.48 -63.66 -17.85
N LYS A 358 32.48 -62.81 -17.99
CA LYS A 358 33.86 -63.09 -18.43
C LYS A 358 34.57 -61.74 -18.42
N ASP A 359 35.88 -61.76 -18.17
CA ASP A 359 36.75 -60.59 -18.10
C ASP A 359 36.85 -59.99 -16.68
N LEU A 360 37.06 -60.88 -15.71
CA LEU A 360 37.83 -60.60 -14.49
C LEU A 360 38.98 -61.62 -14.47
N GLU A 361 39.97 -61.41 -15.33
CA GLU A 361 41.31 -61.96 -15.24
C GLU A 361 42.18 -61.16 -16.22
N GLU A 362 43.34 -60.69 -15.73
CA GLU A 362 44.37 -59.84 -16.38
C GLU A 362 44.39 -58.37 -15.91
N GLU A 363 44.72 -58.19 -14.62
CA GLU A 363 45.70 -57.16 -14.24
C GLU A 363 47.10 -57.69 -14.60
N ASP A 364 47.81 -57.01 -15.49
CA ASP A 364 49.16 -56.50 -15.18
C ASP A 364 49.76 -55.71 -16.37
N ASN A 365 50.49 -54.65 -16.01
CA ASN A 365 51.49 -53.91 -16.79
C ASN A 365 51.02 -52.72 -17.67
N LEU A 366 51.28 -51.49 -17.19
CA LEU A 366 52.29 -50.54 -17.69
C LEU A 366 51.93 -49.07 -17.41
N GLU A 367 52.90 -48.42 -16.79
CA GLU A 367 53.13 -46.97 -16.71
C GLU A 367 52.84 -46.21 -18.01
N GLY A 368 52.52 -44.93 -17.86
CA GLY A 368 52.78 -43.94 -18.90
C GLY A 368 51.79 -42.78 -18.89
N ASP A 369 52.33 -41.58 -18.62
CA ASP A 369 51.73 -40.31 -19.00
C ASP A 369 51.06 -40.37 -20.38
N LEU A 370 49.87 -39.78 -20.52
CA LEU A 370 49.49 -38.86 -21.60
C LEU A 370 47.98 -38.55 -21.54
N VAL A 371 47.68 -37.25 -21.51
CA VAL A 371 46.36 -36.66 -21.66
C VAL A 371 45.69 -37.11 -22.98
N PRO A 372 44.47 -37.67 -22.98
CA PRO A 372 43.74 -37.88 -24.22
C PRO A 372 43.07 -36.57 -24.67
N GLN A 373 43.57 -36.00 -25.77
CA GLN A 373 42.87 -34.94 -26.51
C GLN A 373 41.55 -35.48 -27.07
N ILE A 374 40.43 -34.88 -26.64
CA ILE A 374 39.10 -35.17 -27.20
C ILE A 374 39.00 -34.56 -28.60
N LYS A 375 38.90 -35.41 -29.62
CA LYS A 375 38.56 -35.02 -31.00
C LYS A 375 37.05 -34.83 -31.13
N PHE A 376 36.60 -33.62 -31.45
CA PHE A 376 35.20 -33.34 -31.80
C PHE A 376 34.88 -33.89 -33.20
N ASN A 377 34.01 -34.89 -33.29
CA ASN A 377 33.40 -35.30 -34.56
C ASN A 377 31.88 -35.00 -34.56
N LYS A 378 31.49 -34.10 -35.47
CA LYS A 378 30.22 -33.91 -36.22
C LYS A 378 28.86 -33.99 -35.48
N LYS A 379 28.11 -32.88 -35.52
CA LYS A 379 26.62 -32.83 -35.49
C LYS A 379 26.04 -33.23 -36.87
N PRO A 380 24.72 -33.49 -37.03
CA PRO A 380 23.84 -34.45 -36.33
C PRO A 380 23.06 -35.34 -37.35
N ALA A 381 22.29 -36.33 -36.87
CA ALA A 381 21.22 -36.95 -37.66
C ALA A 381 19.91 -37.01 -36.86
N VAL A 382 18.89 -36.30 -37.35
CA VAL A 382 17.53 -36.22 -36.79
C VAL A 382 16.80 -37.54 -37.07
N LYS A 383 16.37 -38.25 -36.03
CA LYS A 383 15.38 -39.34 -36.13
C LYS A 383 13.97 -38.78 -35.92
N LYS A 384 13.07 -39.16 -36.83
CA LYS A 384 11.64 -38.76 -36.88
C LYS A 384 10.83 -39.39 -35.74
N LEU A 385 9.89 -38.63 -35.19
CA LEU A 385 8.88 -39.04 -34.20
C LEU A 385 7.84 -40.04 -34.77
N PRO A 386 7.32 -41.00 -33.99
CA PRO A 386 6.20 -41.85 -34.40
C PRO A 386 4.82 -41.21 -34.14
N PRO A 387 3.78 -41.59 -34.93
CA PRO A 387 2.45 -41.03 -34.84
C PRO A 387 1.49 -41.91 -34.02
N SER A 388 0.93 -41.39 -32.92
CA SER A 388 -0.32 -41.93 -32.35
C SER A 388 -1.02 -40.95 -31.40
N MET A 389 -1.58 -39.86 -31.94
CA MET A 389 -2.71 -39.16 -31.34
C MET A 389 -4.01 -39.68 -31.96
N LYS A 390 -4.74 -40.54 -31.25
CA LYS A 390 -6.14 -40.86 -31.54
C LYS A 390 -6.75 -41.64 -30.36
N LYS A 391 -6.92 -40.99 -29.19
CA LYS A 391 -7.83 -41.47 -28.12
C LYS A 391 -8.09 -40.51 -26.94
N MET A 392 -7.87 -39.20 -27.08
CA MET A 392 -8.21 -38.19 -26.04
C MET A 392 -9.10 -37.09 -26.63
N LYS A 393 -10.27 -37.46 -27.18
CA LYS A 393 -11.27 -36.49 -27.64
C LYS A 393 -12.70 -36.86 -27.25
N LYS A 394 -12.87 -37.80 -26.32
CA LYS A 394 -14.19 -38.31 -25.91
C LYS A 394 -14.51 -38.18 -24.42
N GLU A 395 -13.53 -37.80 -23.59
CA GLU A 395 -13.73 -37.63 -22.13
C GLU A 395 -13.78 -36.15 -21.71
N GLU A 396 -13.23 -35.21 -22.50
CA GLU A 396 -13.39 -33.76 -22.23
C GLU A 396 -14.83 -33.27 -22.46
N SER A 397 -15.55 -33.80 -23.46
CA SER A 397 -16.89 -33.29 -23.80
C SER A 397 -18.02 -33.78 -22.86
N GLN A 398 -17.75 -34.72 -21.96
CA GLN A 398 -18.74 -35.19 -20.97
C GLN A 398 -18.57 -34.47 -19.63
N LEU A 399 -17.34 -34.11 -19.25
CA LEU A 399 -17.05 -33.30 -18.06
C LEU A 399 -17.41 -31.82 -18.25
N GLU A 400 -17.29 -31.27 -19.46
CA GLU A 400 -17.72 -29.89 -19.75
C GLU A 400 -19.26 -29.74 -19.63
N SER A 401 -20.04 -30.74 -20.06
CA SER A 401 -21.50 -30.71 -19.95
C SER A 401 -22.06 -30.93 -18.53
N GLU A 402 -21.29 -31.56 -17.62
CA GLU A 402 -21.70 -31.73 -16.21
C GLU A 402 -21.29 -30.54 -15.33
N ILE A 403 -20.24 -29.81 -15.70
CA ILE A 403 -19.83 -28.58 -14.98
C ILE A 403 -20.69 -27.38 -15.40
N GLU A 404 -21.22 -27.37 -16.63
CA GLU A 404 -22.07 -26.28 -17.14
C GLU A 404 -23.51 -26.34 -16.59
N ASN A 405 -23.97 -27.50 -16.12
CA ASN A 405 -25.33 -27.69 -15.56
C ASN A 405 -25.45 -27.45 -14.04
N LEU A 406 -24.38 -27.11 -13.33
CA LEU A 406 -24.39 -26.84 -11.88
C LEU A 406 -24.16 -25.36 -11.51
N LYS A 407 -24.16 -24.45 -12.49
CA LYS A 407 -23.97 -22.99 -12.26
C LYS A 407 -25.15 -22.11 -12.70
N GLU A 408 -26.26 -22.68 -13.16
CA GLU A 408 -27.48 -21.94 -13.50
C GLU A 408 -28.42 -21.75 -12.29
N GLU A 409 -27.95 -21.08 -11.24
CA GLU A 409 -28.85 -20.34 -10.34
C GLU A 409 -28.33 -18.90 -10.17
N GLN A 410 -28.71 -18.06 -11.15
CA GLN A 410 -28.76 -16.59 -11.14
C GLN A 410 -27.67 -15.81 -10.35
N PRO A 411 -26.39 -15.85 -10.78
CA PRO A 411 -25.38 -14.91 -10.27
C PRO A 411 -25.76 -13.44 -10.54
N ASP A 412 -26.40 -13.14 -11.67
CA ASP A 412 -26.74 -11.78 -12.09
C ASP A 412 -27.70 -11.07 -11.12
N LEU A 413 -28.70 -11.76 -10.58
CA LEU A 413 -29.71 -11.15 -9.71
C LEU A 413 -29.11 -10.77 -8.35
N ILE A 414 -28.29 -11.65 -7.77
CA ILE A 414 -27.63 -11.40 -6.48
C ILE A 414 -26.63 -10.26 -6.62
N GLU A 415 -25.90 -10.20 -7.73
CA GLU A 415 -24.96 -9.11 -8.00
C GLU A 415 -25.68 -7.77 -8.14
N ILE A 416 -26.80 -7.72 -8.90
CA ILE A 416 -27.63 -6.52 -9.05
C ILE A 416 -28.18 -6.04 -7.69
N ILE A 417 -28.71 -6.96 -6.87
CA ILE A 417 -29.22 -6.62 -5.52
C ILE A 417 -28.09 -6.10 -4.64
N SER A 418 -26.90 -6.72 -4.70
CA SER A 418 -25.73 -6.32 -3.91
C SER A 418 -25.29 -4.91 -4.26
N GLN A 419 -25.12 -4.62 -5.56
CA GLN A 419 -24.75 -3.29 -6.05
C GLN A 419 -25.78 -2.24 -5.64
N LYS A 420 -27.08 -2.57 -5.70
CA LYS A 420 -28.13 -1.63 -5.31
C LYS A 420 -28.16 -1.35 -3.82
N ILE A 421 -27.96 -2.37 -2.99
CA ILE A 421 -27.82 -2.20 -1.53
C ILE A 421 -26.61 -1.30 -1.25
N LEU A 422 -25.45 -1.59 -1.84
CA LEU A 422 -24.22 -0.79 -1.65
C LEU A 422 -24.40 0.66 -2.11
N SER A 423 -25.05 0.89 -3.26
CA SER A 423 -25.41 2.23 -3.74
C SER A 423 -26.32 2.97 -2.74
N TYR A 424 -27.30 2.27 -2.14
CA TYR A 424 -28.10 2.84 -1.06
C TYR A 424 -27.24 3.22 0.15
N LEU A 425 -26.26 2.38 0.51
CA LEU A 425 -25.35 2.68 1.63
C LEU A 425 -24.56 3.95 1.35
N GLU A 426 -23.95 4.05 0.17
CA GLU A 426 -23.14 5.20 -0.23
C GLU A 426 -23.96 6.49 -0.24
N LYS A 427 -25.17 6.45 -0.78
CA LYS A 427 -26.04 7.62 -0.94
C LYS A 427 -26.64 8.11 0.39
N PHE A 428 -27.07 7.19 1.27
CA PHE A 428 -27.86 7.55 2.46
C PHE A 428 -27.13 7.38 3.80
N SER A 429 -25.92 6.81 3.84
CA SER A 429 -25.15 6.62 5.08
C SER A 429 -24.89 7.95 5.81
N SER A 430 -24.53 9.01 5.09
CA SER A 430 -24.35 10.36 5.65
C SER A 430 -25.66 10.97 6.15
N MET A 431 -26.79 10.58 5.56
CA MET A 431 -28.10 11.07 5.98
C MET A 431 -28.61 10.40 7.26
N ASN A 432 -28.45 9.07 7.33
CA ASN A 432 -29.04 8.24 8.37
C ASN A 432 -28.05 7.91 9.51
N GLY A 433 -26.84 8.48 9.48
CA GLY A 433 -25.78 8.20 10.45
C GLY A 433 -25.24 6.77 10.38
N GLY A 434 -25.52 6.03 9.31
CA GLY A 434 -25.19 4.61 9.17
C GLY A 434 -26.20 3.64 9.81
N LEU A 435 -27.39 4.09 10.19
CA LEU A 435 -28.48 3.25 10.71
C LEU A 435 -29.61 3.17 9.68
N THR A 436 -30.08 1.99 9.27
CA THR A 436 -31.26 1.89 8.40
C THR A 436 -32.16 0.69 8.68
N GLN A 437 -33.46 0.93 8.67
CA GLN A 437 -34.49 -0.08 8.78
C GLN A 437 -34.62 -0.94 7.50
N TYR A 438 -34.77 -2.26 7.66
CA TYR A 438 -34.91 -3.21 6.53
C TYR A 438 -35.95 -2.78 5.50
N GLU A 439 -37.11 -2.33 5.95
CA GLU A 439 -38.21 -1.93 5.08
C GLU A 439 -37.83 -0.74 4.17
N LYS A 440 -36.93 0.16 4.60
CA LYS A 440 -36.43 1.25 3.74
C LYS A 440 -35.52 0.73 2.63
N ILE A 441 -34.61 -0.19 2.95
CA ILE A 441 -33.73 -0.84 1.96
C ILE A 441 -34.57 -1.61 0.95
N LYS A 442 -35.55 -2.38 1.44
CA LYS A 442 -36.48 -3.13 0.60
C LYS A 442 -37.25 -2.22 -0.35
N ASN A 443 -37.85 -1.13 0.16
CA ASN A 443 -38.60 -0.21 -0.69
C ASN A 443 -37.71 0.42 -1.77
N PHE A 444 -36.48 0.78 -1.43
CA PHE A 444 -35.53 1.34 -2.40
C PHE A 444 -35.13 0.36 -3.50
N ILE A 445 -34.98 -0.93 -3.19
CA ILE A 445 -34.70 -1.96 -4.21
C ILE A 445 -35.92 -2.18 -5.10
N LEU A 446 -37.12 -2.22 -4.50
CA LEU A 446 -38.37 -2.45 -5.22
C LEU A 446 -38.80 -1.28 -6.11
N GLU A 447 -38.29 -0.06 -5.89
CA GLU A 447 -38.52 1.08 -6.79
C GLU A 447 -38.02 0.81 -8.21
N ASP A 448 -36.86 0.17 -8.35
CA ASP A 448 -36.25 -0.12 -9.66
C ASP A 448 -36.47 -1.59 -10.10
N TYR A 449 -36.74 -2.49 -9.14
CA TYR A 449 -36.88 -3.92 -9.41
C TYR A 449 -38.06 -4.54 -8.65
N SER A 450 -39.27 -4.33 -9.16
CA SER A 450 -40.53 -4.75 -8.52
C SER A 450 -40.68 -6.26 -8.32
N ASN A 451 -39.94 -7.09 -9.07
CA ASN A 451 -40.12 -8.55 -9.12
C ASN A 451 -39.20 -9.34 -8.17
N ILE A 452 -38.34 -8.66 -7.40
CA ILE A 452 -37.38 -9.31 -6.51
C ILE A 452 -38.08 -9.86 -5.26
N LYS A 453 -37.77 -11.10 -4.89
CA LYS A 453 -38.38 -11.75 -3.72
C LYS A 453 -37.70 -11.26 -2.44
N ASP A 454 -38.48 -11.13 -1.38
CA ASP A 454 -37.99 -10.74 -0.04
C ASP A 454 -36.89 -11.67 0.49
N LYS A 455 -36.92 -12.95 0.10
CA LYS A 455 -35.90 -13.94 0.45
C LYS A 455 -34.54 -13.58 -0.15
N GLU A 456 -34.50 -13.14 -1.41
CA GLU A 456 -33.27 -12.81 -2.13
C GLU A 456 -32.58 -11.62 -1.48
N ILE A 457 -33.32 -10.54 -1.18
CA ILE A 457 -32.81 -9.35 -0.48
C ILE A 457 -32.20 -9.73 0.88
N LYS A 458 -32.86 -10.59 1.65
CA LYS A 458 -32.36 -11.05 2.96
C LYS A 458 -31.10 -11.89 2.83
N THR A 459 -31.04 -12.79 1.86
CA THR A 459 -29.84 -13.59 1.58
C THR A 459 -28.65 -12.69 1.25
N THR A 460 -28.86 -11.70 0.36
CA THR A 460 -27.81 -10.74 -0.01
C THR A 460 -27.37 -9.88 1.17
N LEU A 461 -28.29 -9.40 2.02
CA LEU A 461 -27.92 -8.64 3.23
C LEU A 461 -27.10 -9.47 4.22
N ASN A 462 -27.36 -10.78 4.32
CA ASN A 462 -26.55 -11.67 5.14
C ASN A 462 -25.16 -11.89 4.54
N GLN A 463 -25.07 -12.11 3.23
CA GLN A 463 -23.78 -12.22 2.52
C GLN A 463 -22.93 -10.94 2.67
N LEU A 464 -23.54 -9.76 2.51
CA LEU A 464 -22.85 -8.48 2.71
C LEU A 464 -22.38 -8.28 4.16
N LYS A 465 -23.07 -8.88 5.13
CA LYS A 465 -22.65 -8.89 6.53
C LYS A 465 -21.48 -9.84 6.77
N GLU A 466 -21.49 -11.02 6.15
CA GLU A 466 -20.37 -11.99 6.20
C GLU A 466 -19.10 -11.40 5.58
N LEU A 467 -19.25 -10.64 4.48
CA LEU A 467 -18.17 -9.90 3.82
C LEU A 467 -17.75 -8.62 4.57
N GLN A 468 -18.29 -8.36 5.77
CA GLN A 468 -18.03 -7.16 6.58
C GLN A 468 -18.36 -5.80 5.93
N LEU A 469 -19.09 -5.79 4.81
CA LEU A 469 -19.58 -4.56 4.16
C LEU A 469 -20.74 -3.93 4.96
N ILE A 470 -21.45 -4.74 5.74
CA ILE A 470 -22.42 -4.30 6.75
C ILE A 470 -21.90 -4.70 8.13
N HIS A 471 -21.65 -3.72 8.99
CA HIS A 471 -21.04 -3.94 10.31
C HIS A 471 -21.92 -4.78 11.25
N GLY A 472 -23.24 -4.68 11.11
CA GLY A 472 -24.12 -5.51 11.92
C GLY A 472 -25.59 -5.32 11.65
N SER A 473 -26.38 -6.05 12.43
CA SER A 473 -27.83 -5.89 12.49
C SER A 473 -28.29 -5.95 13.94
N ILE A 474 -29.24 -5.08 14.29
CA ILE A 474 -29.86 -5.03 15.60
C ILE A 474 -31.37 -5.18 15.44
N LYS A 475 -31.98 -5.87 16.40
CA LYS A 475 -33.43 -6.00 16.47
C LYS A 475 -33.97 -4.97 17.45
N ILE A 476 -34.77 -4.02 16.95
CA ILE A 476 -35.47 -3.02 17.78
C ILE A 476 -36.97 -3.36 17.76
N GLY A 477 -37.43 -4.02 18.81
CA GLY A 477 -38.81 -4.53 18.88
C GLY A 477 -39.05 -5.62 17.84
N LYS A 478 -39.96 -5.37 16.88
CA LYS A 478 -40.27 -6.30 15.78
C LYS A 478 -39.47 -5.98 14.50
N PHE A 479 -38.76 -4.86 14.46
CA PHE A 479 -38.09 -4.37 13.25
C PHE A 479 -36.62 -4.74 13.25
N ASN A 480 -36.12 -5.09 12.06
CA ASN A 480 -34.70 -5.34 11.83
C ASN A 480 -34.05 -4.06 11.31
N ILE A 481 -32.98 -3.65 11.97
CA ILE A 481 -32.21 -2.46 11.62
C ILE A 481 -30.79 -2.91 11.30
N TYR A 482 -30.28 -2.49 10.15
CA TYR A 482 -28.92 -2.73 9.71
C TYR A 482 -28.04 -1.54 10.06
N LEU A 483 -26.81 -1.84 10.46
CA LEU A 483 -25.78 -0.88 10.87
C LEU A 483 -24.64 -0.92 9.87
N PHE A 484 -24.38 0.21 9.24
CA PHE A 484 -23.35 0.40 8.21
C PHE A 484 -22.08 1.04 8.76
N LYS A 485 -22.09 1.43 10.04
CA LYS A 485 -20.93 1.88 10.81
C LYS A 485 -20.89 1.12 12.14
N ASP A 486 -19.73 1.06 12.80
CA ASP A 486 -19.65 0.57 14.18
C ASP A 486 -20.40 1.51 15.13
N LEU A 487 -21.71 1.26 15.25
CA LEU A 487 -22.63 2.05 16.05
C LEU A 487 -23.06 1.26 17.28
N LYS A 488 -22.55 1.68 18.44
CA LYS A 488 -22.98 1.15 19.73
C LYS A 488 -24.15 1.97 20.25
N LEU A 489 -25.35 1.38 20.20
CA LEU A 489 -26.56 1.97 20.78
C LEU A 489 -26.79 1.48 22.21
N ASN A 490 -26.92 2.41 23.15
CA ASN A 490 -27.28 2.12 24.53
C ASN A 490 -28.79 1.79 24.67
N PRO A 491 -29.24 1.23 25.80
CA PRO A 491 -30.63 0.83 25.98
C PRO A 491 -31.64 1.98 25.85
N SER A 492 -31.30 3.18 26.33
CA SER A 492 -32.12 4.38 26.19
C SER A 492 -32.28 4.74 24.72
N GLU A 493 -31.20 4.84 23.96
CA GLU A 493 -31.23 5.14 22.52
C GLU A 493 -32.09 4.14 21.74
N LYS A 494 -32.00 2.84 22.07
CA LYS A 494 -32.86 1.82 21.46
C LYS A 494 -34.35 2.04 21.78
N GLN A 495 -34.68 2.43 23.01
CA GLN A 495 -36.07 2.77 23.39
C GLN A 495 -36.56 4.04 22.68
N PHE A 496 -35.69 5.04 22.55
CA PHE A 496 -35.99 6.29 21.85
C PHE A 496 -36.33 6.02 20.38
N ILE A 497 -35.47 5.28 19.67
CA ILE A 497 -35.69 4.89 18.28
C ILE A 497 -36.95 4.04 18.16
N LYS A 498 -37.14 3.03 19.04
CA LYS A 498 -38.33 2.17 19.05
C LYS A 498 -39.63 2.97 19.15
N TYR A 499 -39.65 4.03 19.95
CA TYR A 499 -40.83 4.86 20.14
C TYR A 499 -41.16 5.71 18.91
N ALA A 500 -40.14 6.11 18.14
CA ALA A 500 -40.28 6.92 16.93
C ALA A 500 -40.72 6.13 15.68
N ILE A 501 -40.47 4.81 15.63
CA ILE A 501 -40.83 3.98 14.47
C ILE A 501 -42.34 4.04 14.20
N SER A 502 -42.70 4.25 12.94
CA SER A 502 -44.09 4.31 12.43
C SER A 502 -44.94 5.45 13.00
N LYS A 503 -44.32 6.46 13.61
CA LYS A 503 -44.97 7.72 14.03
C LYS A 503 -44.53 8.86 13.14
N GLU A 504 -45.32 9.93 13.13
CA GLU A 504 -44.92 11.20 12.52
C GLU A 504 -43.72 11.80 13.27
N PRO A 505 -42.94 12.70 12.65
CA PRO A 505 -41.89 13.44 13.35
C PRO A 505 -42.45 14.08 14.63
N LEU A 506 -41.89 13.68 15.78
CA LEU A 506 -42.42 14.00 17.10
C LEU A 506 -41.67 15.19 17.71
N LYS A 507 -42.32 15.96 18.58
CA LYS A 507 -41.64 16.97 19.37
C LYS A 507 -41.00 16.36 20.61
N LYS A 508 -40.08 17.10 21.25
CA LYS A 508 -39.41 16.67 22.49
C LYS A 508 -40.42 16.26 23.57
N GLU A 509 -41.50 17.03 23.71
CA GLU A 509 -42.53 16.84 24.72
C GLU A 509 -43.26 15.50 24.53
N ASP A 510 -43.39 15.03 23.30
CA ASP A 510 -44.05 13.75 22.97
C ASP A 510 -43.20 12.56 23.41
N PHE A 511 -41.87 12.67 23.31
CA PHE A 511 -40.96 11.66 23.84
C PHE A 511 -40.98 11.63 25.37
N MET A 512 -40.99 12.80 26.03
CA MET A 512 -41.06 12.86 27.51
C MET A 512 -42.34 12.20 28.02
N LYS A 513 -43.50 12.57 27.45
CA LYS A 513 -44.81 12.00 27.83
C LYS A 513 -44.91 10.51 27.47
N GLY A 514 -44.45 10.15 26.28
CA GLY A 514 -44.60 8.81 25.72
C GLY A 514 -43.68 7.76 26.34
N LEU A 515 -42.45 8.13 26.65
CA LEU A 515 -41.47 7.26 27.30
C LEU A 515 -41.48 7.37 28.82
N LYS A 516 -42.23 8.35 29.38
CA LYS A 516 -42.23 8.72 30.80
C LYS A 516 -40.81 9.00 31.28
N TRP A 517 -40.05 9.74 30.48
CA TRP A 517 -38.70 10.16 30.82
C TRP A 517 -38.70 11.60 31.29
N ASP A 518 -37.77 11.89 32.19
CA ASP A 518 -37.38 13.23 32.58
C ASP A 518 -36.69 13.96 31.41
N GLU A 519 -36.66 15.28 31.51
CA GLU A 519 -36.11 16.15 30.46
C GLU A 519 -34.61 15.88 30.24
N GLU A 520 -33.85 15.70 31.33
CA GLU A 520 -32.41 15.47 31.28
C GLU A 520 -32.08 14.19 30.51
N LYS A 521 -32.74 13.08 30.84
CA LYS A 521 -32.55 11.80 30.13
C LYS A 521 -32.95 11.88 28.65
N THR A 522 -34.03 12.63 28.34
CA THR A 522 -34.50 12.82 26.97
C THR A 522 -33.48 13.61 26.15
N LEU A 523 -33.01 14.74 26.67
CA LEU A 523 -32.00 15.59 26.01
C LEU A 523 -30.67 14.86 25.85
N LYS A 524 -30.21 14.12 26.86
CA LYS A 524 -28.98 13.33 26.79
C LYS A 524 -29.05 12.28 25.68
N SER A 525 -30.19 11.61 25.55
CA SER A 525 -30.42 10.62 24.48
C SER A 525 -30.48 11.29 23.11
N MET A 526 -31.15 12.44 22.99
CA MET A 526 -31.22 13.21 21.75
C MET A 526 -29.84 13.68 21.30
N LYS A 527 -29.05 14.28 22.21
CA LYS A 527 -27.70 14.78 21.92
C LYS A 527 -26.78 13.64 21.47
N SER A 528 -26.80 12.52 22.18
CA SER A 528 -26.00 11.33 21.82
C SER A 528 -26.38 10.78 20.43
N LEU A 529 -27.68 10.71 20.10
CA LEU A 529 -28.13 10.27 18.77
C LEU A 529 -27.80 11.28 17.67
N GLN A 530 -27.79 12.57 17.97
CA GLN A 530 -27.44 13.64 17.04
C GLN A 530 -25.92 13.66 16.75
N GLU A 531 -25.08 13.47 17.78
CA GLU A 531 -23.63 13.32 17.64
C GLU A 531 -23.28 12.11 16.74
N LYS A 532 -24.00 11.00 16.91
CA LYS A 532 -23.92 9.81 16.05
C LYS A 532 -24.50 10.02 14.64
N GLY A 533 -25.13 11.17 14.36
CA GLY A 533 -25.72 11.50 13.07
C GLY A 533 -27.01 10.73 12.75
N ILE A 534 -27.62 10.06 13.72
CA ILE A 534 -28.82 9.23 13.56
C ILE A 534 -30.09 10.08 13.66
N LEU A 535 -30.06 11.11 14.51
CA LEU A 535 -31.18 11.99 14.82
C LEU A 535 -30.95 13.39 14.26
N ARG A 536 -32.03 14.00 13.75
CA ARG A 536 -32.08 15.37 13.28
C ARG A 536 -33.24 16.11 13.94
N ILE A 537 -33.10 17.42 14.06
CA ILE A 537 -34.13 18.31 14.61
C ILE A 537 -34.47 19.32 13.53
N GLU A 538 -35.71 19.26 13.05
CA GLU A 538 -36.22 20.04 11.93
C GLU A 538 -37.49 20.78 12.39
N ALA A 539 -37.46 22.12 12.43
CA ALA A 539 -38.60 22.96 12.84
C ALA A 539 -39.29 22.51 14.16
N ASN A 540 -38.48 22.16 15.18
CA ASN A 540 -38.90 21.58 16.47
C ASN A 540 -39.42 20.13 16.45
N ASN A 541 -39.45 19.48 15.29
CA ASN A 541 -39.76 18.06 15.17
C ASN A 541 -38.47 17.24 15.09
N ILE A 542 -38.51 16.04 15.65
CA ILE A 542 -37.39 15.12 15.74
C ILE A 542 -37.56 14.06 14.65
N THR A 543 -36.63 14.06 13.70
CA THR A 543 -36.58 13.14 12.57
C THR A 543 -35.44 12.15 12.74
N ILE A 544 -35.68 10.89 12.37
CA ILE A 544 -34.70 9.81 12.36
C ILE A 544 -34.72 9.24 10.93
N PRO A 545 -33.87 9.78 10.03
CA PRO A 545 -33.89 9.44 8.61
C PRO A 545 -33.69 7.95 8.32
N GLY A 546 -33.02 7.22 9.21
CA GLY A 546 -32.79 5.77 9.10
C GLY A 546 -34.03 4.89 9.28
N ILE A 547 -35.14 5.40 9.83
CA ILE A 547 -36.35 4.62 10.09
C ILE A 547 -37.54 5.17 9.30
N ILE A 548 -38.61 4.38 9.23
CA ILE A 548 -39.88 4.83 8.64
C ILE A 548 -40.64 5.65 9.70
N GLN A 549 -40.72 6.95 9.46
CA GLN A 549 -41.65 7.86 10.12
C GLN A 549 -42.79 8.19 9.14
N LYS A 550 -44.02 8.34 9.63
CA LYS A 550 -45.16 8.68 8.78
C LYS A 550 -45.00 10.13 8.29
N ASN A 551 -45.19 10.37 7.00
CA ASN A 551 -45.14 11.71 6.42
C ASN A 551 -46.37 12.54 6.82
N LEU A 552 -46.15 13.82 7.12
CA LEU A 552 -47.18 14.86 7.30
C LEU A 552 -47.86 15.28 5.98
N THR A 553 -47.50 14.71 4.83
CA THR A 553 -48.14 15.05 3.55
C THR A 553 -49.43 14.27 3.32
N LYS A 554 -50.42 14.52 4.17
CA LYS A 554 -51.84 14.57 3.78
C LYS A 554 -52.47 15.70 4.61
N LEU A 555 -53.03 16.69 3.90
CA LEU A 555 -53.77 17.87 4.37
C LEU A 555 -52.94 19.16 4.46
N SER A 556 -52.75 19.83 3.32
CA SER A 556 -53.49 21.05 2.97
C SER A 556 -53.14 21.47 1.54
#